data_AF-A0A850SEZ1-F1
#
_entry.id   AF-A0A850SEZ1-F1
#
_cell.length_a   1.000
_cell.length_b   1.000
_cell.length_c   1.000
_cell.angle_alpha   90.00
_cell.angle_beta   90.00
_cell.angle_gamma   90.00
#
_symmetry.space_group_name_H-M   'P 1'
#
loop_
_entity.id
_entity.type
_entity.pdbx_description
1 polymer ?
#
loop_
_entity_poly.entity_id
_entity_poly.type
_entity_poly.pdbx_seq_one_letter_code
_entity_poly.pdbx_strand_id
1 'polypeptide(L)'
;MSRLKRTVGLFLFWASWLLWGLMLLIPFLLDADATTITVTATALLVAAEVSFAVSLLLLGRPFYRVFKDKVKTLWGRIRGREKAEVESLD
;
A
#
# COMPACT_ATOMS: atom_id res chain seq x y z
N MET A 1 4.28 -21.87 7.00
CA MET A 1 4.41 -20.65 7.84
C MET A 1 3.33 -20.68 8.89
N SER A 2 3.66 -20.44 10.17
CA SER A 2 2.64 -20.30 11.22
C SER A 2 1.72 -19.12 10.88
N ARG A 3 0.41 -19.27 11.10
CA ARG A 3 -0.60 -18.27 10.76
C ARG A 3 -0.25 -16.87 11.30
N LEU A 4 0.37 -16.82 12.47
CA LEU A 4 0.83 -15.59 13.14
C LEU A 4 1.83 -14.77 12.31
N LYS A 5 2.85 -15.39 11.70
CA LYS A 5 3.86 -14.69 10.88
C LYS A 5 3.21 -14.02 9.66
N ARG A 6 2.20 -14.68 9.10
CA ARG A 6 1.43 -14.15 7.97
C ARG A 6 0.55 -12.97 8.39
N THR A 7 -0.11 -13.06 9.54
CA THR A 7 -0.91 -11.95 10.08
C THR A 7 -0.04 -10.73 10.40
N VAL A 8 1.14 -10.93 11.00
CA VAL A 8 2.07 -9.84 11.33
C VAL A 8 2.55 -9.11 10.08
N GLY A 9 2.98 -9.82 9.03
CA GLY A 9 3.39 -9.12 7.82
C GLY A 9 2.23 -8.42 7.09
N LEU A 10 1.03 -9.01 7.09
CA LEU A 10 -0.16 -8.35 6.52
C LEU A 10 -0.55 -7.10 7.31
N PHE A 11 -0.38 -7.14 8.63
CA PHE A 11 -0.57 -5.99 9.51
C PHE A 11 0.47 -4.89 9.22
N LEU A 12 1.76 -5.23 9.10
CA LEU A 12 2.81 -4.26 8.71
C LEU A 12 2.55 -3.65 7.32
N PHE A 13 2.02 -4.44 6.38
CA PHE A 13 1.67 -3.95 5.05
C PHE A 13 0.56 -2.90 5.11
N TRP A 14 -0.51 -3.20 5.87
CA TRP A 14 -1.59 -2.24 6.10
C TRP A 14 -1.11 -1.01 6.85
N ALA A 15 -0.26 -1.17 7.87
CA ALA A 15 0.31 -0.05 8.61
C ALA A 15 1.16 0.87 7.72
N SER A 16 1.97 0.31 6.81
CA SER A 16 2.75 1.09 5.83
C SER A 16 1.84 1.89 4.89
N TRP A 17 0.76 1.27 4.39
CA TRP A 17 -0.23 1.96 3.57
C TRP A 17 -0.92 3.11 4.32
N LEU A 18 -1.20 2.91 5.61
CA LEU A 18 -1.78 3.91 6.50
C LEU A 18 -0.82 5.07 6.75
N LEU A 19 0.48 4.80 6.94
CA LEU A 19 1.52 5.83 7.04
C LEU A 19 1.63 6.66 5.76
N TRP A 20 1.57 6.00 4.60
CA TRP A 20 1.56 6.67 3.30
C TRP A 20 0.34 7.59 3.15
N GLY A 21 -0.84 7.12 3.54
CA GLY A 21 -2.05 7.95 3.56
C GLY A 21 -1.96 9.11 4.54
N LEU A 22 -1.40 8.88 5.73
CA LEU A 22 -1.23 9.89 6.77
C LEU A 22 -0.24 10.98 6.34
N MET A 23 0.83 10.63 5.61
CA MET A 23 1.79 11.59 5.07
C MET A 23 1.13 12.66 4.19
N LEU A 24 0.14 12.29 3.38
CA LEU A 24 -0.59 13.23 2.51
C LEU A 24 -1.45 14.22 3.32
N LEU A 25 -1.84 13.82 4.53
CA LEU A 25 -2.66 14.64 5.42
C LEU A 25 -1.81 15.53 6.34
N ILE A 26 -0.52 15.22 6.55
CA ILE A 26 0.40 16.02 7.37
C ILE A 26 0.36 17.53 7.05
N PRO A 27 0.49 17.98 5.79
CA PRO A 27 0.47 19.42 5.50
C PRO A 27 -0.89 20.09 5.80
N PHE A 28 -1.96 19.32 6.01
CA PHE A 28 -3.28 19.82 6.39
C PHE A 28 -3.57 19.72 7.89
N LEU A 29 -2.90 18.80 8.61
CA LEU A 29 -3.09 18.59 10.05
C LEU A 29 -2.11 19.39 10.91
N LEU A 30 -0.91 19.67 10.40
CA LEU A 30 0.15 20.35 11.14
C LEU A 30 0.25 21.81 10.71
N ASP A 31 -0.05 22.71 11.65
CA ASP A 31 0.18 24.14 11.52
C ASP A 31 1.62 24.45 11.99
N ALA A 32 2.59 23.97 11.21
CA ALA A 32 4.02 24.05 11.51
C ALA A 32 4.80 24.66 10.33
N ASP A 33 6.04 25.08 10.57
CA ASP A 33 6.89 25.61 9.51
C ASP A 33 7.11 24.55 8.41
N ALA A 34 7.23 25.02 7.16
CA ALA A 34 7.41 24.17 6.00
C ALA A 34 8.60 23.21 6.16
N THR A 35 9.67 23.66 6.83
CA THR A 35 10.85 22.83 7.11
C THR A 35 10.49 21.63 7.97
N THR A 36 9.74 21.85 9.04
CA THR A 36 9.31 20.79 9.96
C THR A 36 8.38 19.80 9.26
N ILE A 37 7.40 20.30 8.50
CA ILE A 37 6.47 19.47 7.72
C ILE A 37 7.24 18.55 6.77
N THR A 38 8.20 19.10 6.04
CA THR A 38 8.99 18.34 5.04
C THR A 38 9.84 17.25 5.70
N VAL A 39 10.50 17.56 6.82
CA VAL A 39 11.30 16.60 7.58
C VAL A 39 10.43 15.49 8.13
N THR A 40 9.29 15.82 8.74
CA THR A 40 8.36 14.84 9.30
C THR A 40 7.78 13.95 8.20
N ALA A 41 7.31 14.52 7.09
CA ALA A 41 6.79 13.75 5.96
C ALA A 41 7.85 12.79 5.38
N THR A 42 9.08 13.26 5.22
CA THR A 42 10.19 12.43 4.71
C THR A 42 10.53 11.29 5.67
N ALA A 43 10.57 11.57 6.97
CA ALA A 43 10.80 10.54 7.98
C ALA A 43 9.69 9.48 8.01
N LEU A 44 8.43 9.89 7.90
CA LEU A 44 7.29 8.97 7.77
C LEU A 44 7.39 8.13 6.49
N LEU A 45 7.76 8.74 5.36
CA LEU A 45 7.94 8.02 4.09
C LEU A 45 9.01 6.93 4.23
N VAL A 46 10.19 7.26 4.78
CA VAL A 46 11.27 6.30 4.99
C VAL A 46 10.83 5.18 5.93
N ALA A 47 10.14 5.52 7.04
CA ALA A 47 9.61 4.51 7.96
C ALA A 47 8.56 3.60 7.30
N ALA A 48 7.72 4.16 6.42
CA ALA A 48 6.72 3.42 5.66
C ALA A 48 7.37 2.44 4.67
N GLU A 49 8.39 2.89 3.93
CA GLU A 49 9.16 2.07 3.00
C GLU A 49 9.91 0.93 3.71
N VAL A 50 10.59 1.22 4.82
CA VAL A 50 11.28 0.20 5.61
C VAL A 50 10.28 -0.82 6.16
N SER A 51 9.14 -0.38 6.68
CA SER A 51 8.08 -1.27 7.16
C SER A 51 7.49 -2.13 6.04
N PHE A 52 7.35 -1.57 4.83
CA PHE A 52 6.91 -2.30 3.64
C PHE A 52 7.93 -3.35 3.21
N ALA A 53 9.21 -3.00 3.16
CA ALA A 53 10.29 -3.91 2.80
C ALA A 53 10.41 -5.07 3.80
N VAL A 54 10.35 -4.77 5.11
CA VAL A 54 10.32 -5.78 6.18
C VAL A 54 9.08 -6.65 6.05
N SER A 55 7.91 -6.07 5.77
CA SER A 55 6.68 -6.83 5.53
C SER A 55 6.88 -7.82 4.37
N LEU A 56 7.37 -7.36 3.22
CA LEU A 56 7.65 -8.17 2.04
C LEU A 56 8.62 -9.32 2.34
N LEU A 57 9.70 -9.01 3.07
CA LEU A 57 10.69 -10.00 3.49
C LEU A 57 10.07 -11.06 4.42
N LEU A 58 9.23 -10.63 5.37
CA LEU A 58 8.57 -11.52 6.34
C LEU A 58 7.49 -12.40 5.69
N LEU A 59 6.81 -11.88 4.65
CA LEU A 59 5.71 -12.55 3.94
C LEU A 59 6.19 -13.47 2.82
N GLY A 60 7.34 -13.16 2.21
CA GLY A 60 8.06 -14.02 1.27
C GLY A 60 7.27 -14.50 0.04
N ARG A 61 7.75 -15.60 -0.58
CA ARG A 61 7.14 -16.25 -1.76
C ARG A 61 5.63 -16.52 -1.68
N PRO A 62 5.06 -17.01 -0.57
CA PRO A 62 3.62 -17.33 -0.53
C PRO A 62 2.75 -16.06 -0.58
N PHE A 63 3.23 -14.92 -0.09
CA PHE A 63 2.48 -13.67 -0.20
C PHE A 63 2.56 -13.07 -1.60
N TYR A 64 3.73 -13.09 -2.24
CA TYR A 64 3.89 -12.61 -3.61
C TYR A 64 2.91 -13.33 -4.55
N ARG A 65 2.72 -14.65 -4.40
CA ARG A 65 1.71 -15.42 -5.14
C ARG A 65 0.29 -14.91 -4.89
N VAL A 66 -0.12 -14.78 -3.63
CA VAL A 66 -1.49 -14.35 -3.27
C VAL A 66 -1.75 -12.89 -3.68
N PHE A 67 -0.76 -12.01 -3.53
CA PHE A 67 -0.83 -10.62 -3.97
C PHE A 67 -0.97 -10.54 -5.48
N LYS A 68 -0.12 -11.27 -6.22
CA LYS A 68 -0.18 -11.33 -7.68
C LYS A 68 -1.51 -11.88 -8.17
N ASP A 69 -2.06 -12.91 -7.51
CA ASP A 69 -3.38 -13.44 -7.86
C ASP A 69 -4.49 -12.41 -7.60
N LYS A 70 -4.49 -11.72 -6.45
CA LYS A 70 -5.47 -10.65 -6.16
C LYS A 70 -5.36 -9.49 -7.15
N VAL A 71 -4.14 -9.04 -7.46
CA VAL A 71 -3.90 -7.97 -8.44
C VAL A 71 -4.34 -8.41 -9.83
N LYS A 72 -4.03 -9.64 -10.25
CA LYS A 72 -4.46 -10.18 -11.54
C LYS A 72 -5.99 -10.27 -11.64
N THR A 73 -6.67 -10.69 -10.57
CA THR A 73 -8.13 -10.70 -10.52
C THR A 73 -8.72 -9.30 -10.59
N LEU A 74 -8.16 -8.33 -9.86
CA LEU A 74 -8.57 -6.93 -9.91
C LEU A 74 -8.34 -6.32 -11.30
N TRP A 75 -7.17 -6.54 -11.88
CA TRP A 75 -6.82 -6.08 -13.23
C TRP A 75 -7.75 -6.68 -14.29
N GLY A 76 -8.08 -7.98 -14.18
CA GLY A 76 -9.04 -8.64 -15.04
C GLY A 76 -10.44 -8.03 -14.93
N ARG A 77 -10.89 -7.66 -13.72
CA ARG A 77 -12.17 -6.95 -13.51
C ARG A 77 -12.17 -5.55 -14.13
N ILE A 78 -11.09 -4.79 -13.95
CA ILE A 78 -10.98 -3.43 -14.50
C ILE A 78 -10.97 -3.48 -16.04
N ARG A 79 -10.13 -4.34 -16.62
CA ARG A 79 -10.04 -4.51 -18.08
C ARG A 79 -11.32 -5.10 -18.70
N GLY A 80 -12.03 -5.94 -17.95
CA GLY A 80 -13.33 -6.48 -18.36
C GLY A 80 -14.43 -5.42 -18.37
N ARG A 81 -14.41 -4.47 -17.43
CA ARG A 81 -15.32 -3.32 -17.43
C ARG A 81 -15.06 -2.39 -18.60
N GLU A 82 -13.80 -2.12 -18.91
CA GLU A 82 -13.40 -1.24 -20.01
C GLU A 82 -13.94 -1.73 -21.36
N LYS A 83 -13.92 -3.05 -21.62
CA LYS A 83 -14.49 -3.61 -22.84
C LYS A 83 -16.02 -3.54 -22.91
N ALA A 84 -16.70 -3.74 -21.80
CA ALA A 84 -18.17 -3.69 -21.75
C ALA A 84 -18.72 -2.26 -21.89
N GLU A 85 -17.96 -1.25 -21.44
CA GLU A 85 -18.32 0.16 -21.61
C GLU A 85 -18.19 0.61 -23.06
N VAL A 86 -17.13 0.18 -23.76
CA VAL A 86 -16.89 0.49 -25.19
C VAL A 86 -17.94 -0.19 -26.10
N GLU A 87 -18.37 -1.42 -25.80
CA GLU A 87 -19.40 -2.13 -26.60
C GLU A 87 -20.83 -1.59 -26.38
N SER A 88 -21.06 -0.79 -25.33
CA SER A 88 -22.36 -0.15 -25.04
C SER A 88 -22.51 1.27 -25.60
N LEU A 89 -21.44 1.81 -26.19
CA LEU A 89 -21.38 3.15 -26.79
C LEU A 89 -21.33 3.11 -28.34
N ASP A 90 -21.20 1.92 -28.92
CA ASP A 90 -21.45 1.60 -30.34
C ASP A 90 -22.90 1.11 -30.54
#